data_AF-A0A962YA46-F1
#
_entry.id   AF-A0A962YA46-F1
#
_cell.length_a   1.000
_cell.length_b   1.000
_cell.length_c   1.000
_cell.angle_alpha   90.00
_cell.angle_beta   90.00
_cell.angle_gamma   90.00
#
_symmetry.space_group_name_H-M   'P 1'
#
loop_
_entity.id
_entity.type
_entity.pdbx_description
1 polymer ?
#
loop_
_entity_poly.entity_id
_entity_poly.type
_entity_poly.pdbx_seq_one_letter_code
_entity_poly.pdbx_strand_id
1 'polypeptide(L)'
;HSPGGIALWEAKTGILFAGDIVYDGPLIEDCYHSNSEDYIASMERLLELPVNIVHGGHFPSYGRERHRQIIRDWLRDKGRLPG
;
A
#
# COMPACT_ATOMS: atom_id res chain seq x y z
N HIS A 1 7.84 0.99 -4.27
CA HIS A 1 7.52 0.32 -5.54
C HIS A 1 8.33 0.90 -6.70
N SER A 2 8.05 2.12 -7.17
CA SER A 2 8.90 2.84 -8.15
C SER A 2 8.90 4.35 -7.87
N PRO A 3 9.95 5.09 -8.25
CA PRO A 3 9.93 6.56 -8.15
C PRO A 3 8.82 7.18 -9.00
N GLY A 4 8.13 8.18 -8.45
CA GLY A 4 7.06 8.92 -9.15
C GLY A 4 5.67 8.29 -9.10
N GLY A 5 5.50 7.12 -8.47
CA GLY A 5 4.19 6.56 -8.20
C GLY A 5 3.35 7.47 -7.30
N ILE A 6 2.09 7.68 -7.66
CA ILE A 6 1.13 8.46 -6.88
C ILE A 6 -0.08 7.60 -6.51
N ALA A 7 -0.64 7.83 -5.33
CA ALA A 7 -1.93 7.31 -4.92
C ALA A 7 -2.92 8.46 -4.74
N LEU A 8 -4.16 8.26 -5.15
CA LEU A 8 -5.22 9.27 -5.07
C LEU A 8 -6.28 8.82 -4.06
N TRP A 9 -6.47 9.60 -3.02
CA TRP A 9 -7.46 9.35 -1.98
C TRP A 9 -8.58 10.38 -2.02
N GLU A 10 -9.82 9.92 -2.06
CA GLU A 10 -11.00 10.76 -1.96
C GLU A 10 -11.59 10.67 -0.55
N ALA A 11 -11.61 11.80 0.15
CA ALA A 11 -11.85 11.84 1.58
C ALA A 11 -13.29 11.52 1.99
N LYS A 12 -14.31 11.86 1.17
CA LYS A 12 -15.72 11.65 1.57
C LYS A 12 -16.14 10.19 1.49
N THR A 13 -15.69 9.48 0.47
CA THR A 13 -16.02 8.08 0.21
C THR A 13 -15.00 7.13 0.83
N GLY A 14 -13.78 7.62 1.10
CA GLY A 14 -12.67 6.80 1.56
C GLY A 14 -12.11 5.89 0.46
N ILE A 15 -12.35 6.19 -0.82
CA ILE A 15 -11.80 5.42 -1.94
C ILE A 15 -10.33 5.81 -2.14
N LEU A 16 -9.48 4.81 -2.27
CA LEU A 16 -8.07 4.97 -2.63
C LEU A 16 -7.78 4.28 -3.97
N PHE A 17 -7.29 5.03 -4.94
CA PHE A 17 -6.61 4.48 -6.11
C PHE A 17 -5.12 4.40 -5.81
N ALA A 18 -4.61 3.19 -5.60
CA ALA A 18 -3.24 2.95 -5.11
C ALA A 18 -2.23 2.71 -6.25
N GLY A 19 -2.69 2.47 -7.47
CA GLY A 19 -1.83 1.97 -8.55
C GLY A 19 -1.07 0.72 -8.10
N ASP A 20 0.17 0.59 -8.53
CA ASP A 20 1.01 -0.57 -8.18
C ASP A 20 1.72 -0.43 -6.83
N ILE A 21 1.38 0.60 -6.04
CA ILE A 21 1.97 0.81 -4.71
C ILE A 21 1.44 -0.23 -3.70
N VAL A 22 0.15 -0.59 -3.77
CA VAL A 22 -0.40 -1.64 -2.91
C VAL A 22 -1.67 -2.25 -3.53
N TYR A 23 -1.69 -3.57 -3.61
CA TYR A 23 -2.79 -4.36 -4.16
C TYR A 23 -2.92 -5.70 -3.42
N ASP A 24 -4.05 -6.39 -3.58
CA ASP A 24 -4.33 -7.66 -2.92
C ASP A 24 -3.64 -8.84 -3.62
N GLY A 25 -2.31 -8.87 -3.49
CA GLY A 25 -1.46 -9.87 -4.10
C GLY A 25 0.01 -9.70 -3.70
N PRO A 26 0.93 -10.42 -4.36
CA PRO A 26 2.35 -10.31 -4.09
C PRO A 26 2.88 -8.91 -4.40
N LEU A 27 3.33 -8.18 -3.38
CA LEU A 27 3.89 -6.84 -3.54
C LEU A 27 5.27 -6.92 -4.19
N ILE A 28 5.41 -6.30 -5.36
CA ILE A 28 6.67 -6.27 -6.12
C ILE A 28 7.51 -5.10 -5.62
N GLU A 29 8.78 -5.38 -5.32
CA GLU A 29 9.71 -4.44 -4.66
C GLU A 29 10.98 -4.14 -5.47
N ASP A 30 11.28 -4.96 -6.47
CA ASP A 30 12.58 -5.03 -7.17
C ASP A 30 12.59 -4.28 -8.51
N CYS A 31 11.69 -3.30 -8.69
CA CYS A 31 11.70 -2.44 -9.86
C CYS A 31 12.98 -1.57 -9.91
N TYR A 32 13.52 -1.34 -11.11
CA TYR A 32 14.68 -0.47 -11.32
C TYR A 32 14.46 0.92 -10.68
N HIS A 33 15.41 1.38 -9.86
CA HIS A 33 15.36 2.58 -9.00
C HIS A 33 14.37 2.55 -7.81
N SER A 34 13.86 1.39 -7.37
CA SER A 34 13.11 1.35 -6.12
C SER A 34 14.00 1.75 -4.92
N ASN A 35 13.46 2.53 -3.99
CA ASN A 35 14.07 2.82 -2.69
C ASN A 35 13.21 2.15 -1.61
N SER A 36 13.84 1.29 -0.82
CA SER A 36 13.18 0.50 0.23
C SER A 36 12.69 1.36 1.38
N GLU A 37 13.46 2.36 1.81
CA GLU A 37 13.07 3.29 2.88
C GLU A 37 11.89 4.16 2.47
N ASP A 38 11.91 4.72 1.25
CA ASP A 38 10.80 5.51 0.72
C ASP A 38 9.52 4.67 0.58
N TYR A 39 9.67 3.40 0.21
CA TYR A 39 8.53 2.50 0.11
C TYR A 39 7.94 2.18 1.47
N ILE A 40 8.79 1.90 2.48
CA ILE A 40 8.35 1.72 3.87
C ILE A 40 7.59 2.95 4.36
N ALA A 41 8.15 4.15 4.20
CA ALA A 41 7.50 5.40 4.60
C ALA A 41 6.16 5.64 3.86
N SER A 42 6.04 5.15 2.62
CA SER A 42 4.78 5.20 1.88
C SER A 42 3.75 4.22 2.44
N MET A 43 4.17 3.00 2.77
CA MET A 43 3.30 1.98 3.37
C MET A 43 2.80 2.39 4.76
N GLU A 44 3.66 2.99 5.59
CA GLU A 44 3.28 3.54 6.90
C GLU A 44 2.19 4.62 6.77
N ARG A 45 2.36 5.57 5.85
CA ARG A 45 1.33 6.61 5.56
C ARG A 45 0.02 6.00 5.08
N LEU A 46 0.07 4.99 4.21
CA LEU A 46 -1.13 4.31 3.71
C LEU A 46 -1.85 3.54 4.82
N LEU A 47 -1.13 2.96 5.79
CA LEU A 47 -1.71 2.27 6.93
C LEU A 47 -2.58 3.19 7.82
N GLU A 48 -2.20 4.46 7.92
CA GLU A 48 -2.91 5.47 8.73
C GLU A 48 -4.12 6.07 8.01
N LEU A 49 -4.15 5.98 6.68
CA LEU A 49 -5.18 6.59 5.86
C LEU A 49 -6.55 5.91 6.10
N PRO A 50 -7.64 6.67 6.31
CA PRO A 50 -8.93 6.07 6.65
C PRO A 50 -9.67 5.55 5.41
N VAL A 51 -9.06 4.63 4.67
CA VAL A 51 -9.62 4.03 3.44
C VAL A 51 -10.77 3.06 3.72
N ASN A 52 -11.80 3.10 2.88
CA ASN A 52 -12.92 2.14 2.89
C ASN A 52 -12.76 1.08 1.80
N ILE A 53 -12.39 1.51 0.59
CA ILE A 53 -12.18 0.65 -0.59
C ILE A 53 -10.88 1.06 -1.25
N VAL A 54 -10.09 0.08 -1.69
CA VAL A 54 -8.85 0.30 -2.42
C VAL A 54 -8.92 -0.35 -3.79
N HIS A 55 -8.57 0.43 -4.81
CA HIS A 55 -8.35 -0.01 -6.18
C HIS A 55 -6.84 -0.05 -6.44
N GLY A 56 -6.27 -1.26 -6.43
CA GLY A 56 -4.89 -1.49 -6.86
C GLY A 56 -4.75 -1.42 -8.39
N GLY A 57 -3.53 -1.32 -8.88
CA GLY A 57 -3.21 -1.43 -10.31
C GLY A 57 -3.38 -2.87 -10.84
N HIS A 58 -3.37 -3.83 -9.93
CA HIS A 58 -3.63 -5.25 -10.18
C HIS A 58 -4.67 -5.81 -9.21
N PHE A 59 -5.29 -6.94 -9.60
CA PHE A 59 -6.26 -7.72 -8.83
C PHE A 59 -7.58 -6.98 -8.52
N PRO A 60 -8.60 -7.68 -7.98
CA PRO A 60 -9.84 -7.03 -7.56
C PRO A 60 -9.64 -5.99 -6.46
N SER A 61 -10.64 -5.12 -6.32
CA SER A 61 -10.69 -4.14 -5.23
C SER A 61 -10.91 -4.82 -3.89
N TYR A 62 -10.40 -4.21 -2.82
CA TYR A 62 -10.46 -4.78 -1.47
C TYR A 62 -10.81 -3.73 -0.42
N GLY A 63 -11.28 -4.21 0.73
CA GLY A 63 -11.75 -3.38 1.83
C GLY A 63 -10.65 -2.97 2.82
N ARG A 64 -11.02 -2.06 3.73
CA ARG A 64 -10.18 -1.52 4.81
C ARG A 64 -9.42 -2.58 5.60
N GLU A 65 -10.10 -3.63 6.05
CA GLU A 65 -9.51 -4.67 6.90
C GLU A 65 -8.38 -5.38 6.16
N ARG A 66 -8.64 -5.74 4.89
CA ARG A 66 -7.65 -6.37 4.03
C ARG A 66 -6.48 -5.44 3.73
N HIS A 67 -6.73 -4.15 3.50
CA HIS A 67 -5.68 -3.15 3.32
C HIS A 67 -4.71 -3.08 4.50
N ARG A 68 -5.26 -3.01 5.71
CA ARG A 68 -4.45 -2.97 6.94
C ARG A 68 -3.69 -4.26 7.13
N GLN A 69 -4.27 -5.40 6.78
CA GLN A 69 -3.60 -6.70 6.87
C GLN A 69 -2.40 -6.76 5.93
N ILE A 70 -2.59 -6.49 4.63
CA ILE A 70 -1.53 -6.50 3.61
C ILE A 70 -0.35 -5.64 4.06
N ILE A 71 -0.62 -4.38 4.47
CA ILE A 71 0.44 -3.45 4.85
C ILE A 71 1.15 -3.89 6.14
N ARG A 72 0.41 -4.36 7.16
CA ARG A 72 1.03 -4.78 8.43
C ARG A 72 1.88 -6.02 8.27
N ASP A 73 1.40 -7.01 7.52
CA ASP A 73 2.15 -8.22 7.26
C ASP A 73 3.44 -7.88 6.50
N TRP A 74 3.33 -7.03 5.49
CA TRP A 74 4.48 -6.51 4.76
C TRP A 74 5.47 -5.75 5.65
N LEU A 75 5.00 -4.84 6.51
CA LEU A 75 5.86 -4.09 7.44
C LEU A 75 6.52 -4.99 8.49
N ARG A 76 5.84 -6.05 8.94
CA ARG A 76 6.42 -7.06 9.84
C ARG A 76 7.57 -7.80 9.16
N ASP A 77 7.40 -8.17 7.89
CA ASP A 77 8.47 -8.81 7.09
C ASP A 77 9.69 -7.89 6.90
N LYS A 78 9.50 -6.57 6.97
CA LYS A 78 10.59 -5.57 7.00
C LYS A 78 11.13 -5.26 8.40
N GLY A 79 10.65 -5.95 9.44
CA GLY A 79 11.06 -5.71 10.83
C GLY A 79 10.60 -4.36 11.41
N ARG A 80 9.58 -3.74 10.82
CA ARG A 80 9.06 -2.42 11.24
C ARG A 80 7.93 -2.51 12.25
N LEU A 81 7.25 -3.66 12.32
CA LEU A 81 6.23 -3.94 13.33
C LEU A 81 6.61 -5.18 14.14
N PRO A 82 6.24 -5.25 15.43
CA PRO A 82 6.41 -6.45 16.23
C PRO A 82 5.60 -7.62 15.66
N GLY A 83 6.08 -8.84 15.97
CA GLY A 83 5.41 -10.11 15.65
C GLY A 83 3.97 -10.15 16.16
#